data_AF-A0A0F9F6R6-F1
#
_entry.id   AF-A0A0F9F6R6-F1
#
_cell.length_a   1.000
_cell.length_b   1.000
_cell.length_c   1.000
_cell.angle_alpha   90.00
_cell.angle_beta   90.00
_cell.angle_gamma   90.00
#
_symmetry.space_group_name_H-M   'P 1'
#
loop_
_entity.id
_entity.type
_entity.pdbx_description
1 polymer ?
#
loop_
_entity_poly.entity_id
_entity_poly.type
_entity_poly.pdbx_seq_one_letter_code
_entity_poly.pdbx_strand_id
1 'polypeptide(L)'
;MNLADFHFIRPYWFLALLPAFIFIALSVRNKLARGNWSEVCDSALLPFILQNGDKKAKRRWTSAAMSIASVLAIIALAGPTWERLPTPAFRNDAALVVALDLSRSMNATDI
;
A
#
# COMPACT_ATOMS: atom_id res chain seq x y z
N MET A 1 -0.96 -22.52 9.79
CA MET A 1 -1.53 -21.84 8.62
C MET A 1 -1.40 -22.72 7.41
N ASN A 2 -2.50 -22.99 6.69
CA ASN A 2 -2.44 -23.57 5.35
C ASN A 2 -2.23 -22.46 4.32
N LEU A 3 -1.50 -22.75 3.23
CA LEU A 3 -1.32 -21.79 2.12
C LEU A 3 -2.65 -21.49 1.40
N ALA A 4 -3.63 -22.39 1.50
CA ALA A 4 -4.96 -22.23 0.93
C ALA A 4 -5.79 -21.09 1.57
N ASP A 5 -5.44 -20.67 2.79
CA ASP A 5 -6.17 -19.62 3.52
C ASP A 5 -5.70 -18.20 3.15
N PHE A 6 -4.59 -18.10 2.41
CA PHE A 6 -4.04 -16.81 1.98
C PHE A 6 -4.99 -16.13 1.00
N HIS A 7 -5.41 -14.92 1.34
CA HIS A 7 -6.24 -14.09 0.48
C HIS A 7 -5.97 -12.60 0.71
N PHE A 8 -6.45 -11.78 -0.21
CA PHE A 8 -6.43 -10.33 -0.07
C PHE A 8 -7.82 -9.83 0.32
N ILE A 9 -7.90 -8.98 1.34
CA ILE A 9 -9.17 -8.39 1.79
C ILE A 9 -9.76 -7.46 0.72
N ARG A 10 -8.89 -6.77 -0.04
CA ARG A 10 -9.29 -5.76 -1.03
C ARG A 10 -8.51 -5.93 -2.34
N PRO A 11 -8.82 -6.94 -3.16
CA PRO A 11 -8.05 -7.25 -4.38
C PRO A 11 -8.08 -6.12 -5.42
N TYR A 12 -9.09 -5.25 -5.40
CA TYR A 12 -9.19 -4.12 -6.33
C TYR A 12 -8.04 -3.11 -6.21
N TRP A 13 -7.29 -3.08 -5.10
CA TRP A 13 -6.10 -2.23 -4.97
C TRP A 13 -5.01 -2.55 -5.99
N PHE A 14 -4.98 -3.76 -6.57
CA PHE A 14 -4.08 -4.06 -7.67
C PHE A 14 -4.34 -3.22 -8.92
N LEU A 15 -5.53 -2.62 -9.09
CA LEU A 15 -5.78 -1.64 -10.14
C LEU A 15 -4.93 -0.38 -9.98
N ALA A 16 -4.52 -0.02 -8.75
CA ALA A 16 -3.61 1.10 -8.52
C ALA A 16 -2.19 0.83 -9.03
N LEU A 17 -1.87 -0.42 -9.36
CA LEU A 17 -0.59 -0.80 -9.95
C LEU A 17 -0.47 -0.31 -11.41
N LEU A 18 -1.58 -0.21 -12.14
CA LEU A 18 -1.62 0.37 -13.50
C LEU A 18 -1.13 1.84 -13.54
N PRO A 19 -1.74 2.79 -12.80
CA PRO A 19 -1.28 4.18 -12.80
C PRO A 19 0.12 4.32 -12.20
N ALA A 20 0.48 3.51 -11.20
CA ALA A 20 1.84 3.49 -10.66
C ALA A 20 2.87 3.08 -11.74
N PHE A 21 2.57 2.04 -12.52
CA PHE A 21 3.42 1.60 -13.62
C PHE A 21 3.55 2.66 -14.71
N ILE A 22 2.44 3.30 -15.10
CA ILE A 22 2.45 4.39 -16.08
C ILE A 22 3.33 5.54 -15.58
N PHE A 23 3.20 5.94 -14.31
CA PHE A 23 3.98 7.02 -13.71
C PHE A 23 5.48 6.69 -13.70
N ILE A 24 5.85 5.45 -13.36
CA ILE A 24 7.23 4.97 -13.39
C ILE A 24 7.76 4.98 -14.83
N ALA A 25 6.99 4.46 -15.79
CA ALA A 25 7.38 4.40 -17.20
C ALA A 25 7.60 5.81 -17.80
N LEU A 26 6.68 6.74 -17.55
CA LEU A 26 6.82 8.15 -17.96
C LEU A 26 8.03 8.80 -17.29
N SER A 27 8.26 8.54 -16.01
CA SER A 27 9.42 9.07 -15.28
C SER A 27 10.75 8.56 -15.85
N VAL A 28 10.81 7.30 -16.27
CA VAL A 28 11.98 6.73 -16.94
C VAL A 28 12.14 7.34 -18.33
N ARG A 29 11.08 7.40 -19.15
CA ARG A 29 11.11 8.01 -20.49
C ARG A 29 11.55 9.47 -20.46
N ASN A 30 11.03 10.28 -19.53
CA ASN A 30 11.43 11.67 -19.37
C ASN A 30 12.88 11.83 -18.91
N LYS A 31 13.43 10.86 -18.15
CA LYS A 31 14.86 10.85 -17.81
C LYS A 31 15.74 10.54 -19.02
N LEU A 32 15.29 9.69 -19.94
CA LEU A 32 16.00 9.45 -21.21
C LEU A 32 15.90 10.68 -22.13
N ALA A 33 14.72 11.30 -22.24
CA ALA A 33 14.51 12.50 -23.07
C ALA A 33 15.29 13.74 -22.58
N ARG A 34 15.58 13.84 -21.27
CA ARG A 34 16.51 14.85 -20.71
C ARG A 34 17.95 14.69 -21.22
N GLY A 35 18.25 13.65 -22.00
CA GLY A 35 19.51 13.46 -22.73
C GLY A 35 19.71 14.41 -23.92
N ASN A 36 18.68 15.10 -24.41
CA ASN A 36 18.77 15.95 -25.60
C ASN A 36 19.58 17.25 -25.45
N TRP A 37 20.15 17.54 -24.27
CA TRP A 37 21.17 18.59 -24.19
C TRP A 37 22.39 18.29 -25.05
N SER A 38 22.63 17.02 -25.43
CA SER A 38 23.66 16.66 -26.41
C SER A 38 23.31 17.06 -27.85
N GLU A 39 22.04 17.31 -28.18
CA GLU A 39 21.63 17.80 -29.50
C GLU A 39 21.76 19.33 -29.61
N VAL A 40 21.71 20.05 -28.48
CA VAL A 40 21.67 21.53 -28.48
C VAL A 40 22.96 22.16 -27.92
N CYS A 41 23.69 21.45 -27.06
CA CYS A 41 24.95 21.93 -26.48
C CYS A 41 26.15 21.09 -26.92
N ASP A 42 27.28 21.78 -27.13
CA ASP A 42 28.54 21.19 -27.53
C ASP A 42 29.02 20.13 -26.52
N SER A 43 29.46 18.98 -27.05
CA SER A 43 29.83 17.79 -26.27
C SER A 43 30.93 18.08 -25.24
N ALA A 44 31.80 19.05 -25.51
CA ALA A 44 32.88 19.48 -24.63
C ALA A 44 32.39 20.25 -23.39
N LEU A 45 31.23 20.90 -23.45
CA LEU A 45 30.65 21.67 -22.33
C LEU A 45 29.68 20.85 -21.45
N LEU A 46 29.13 19.75 -21.99
CA LEU A 46 28.22 18.85 -21.26
C LEU A 46 28.75 18.36 -19.89
N PRO A 47 30.04 18.00 -19.72
CA PRO A 47 30.56 17.53 -18.44
C PRO A 47 30.56 18.60 -17.34
N PHE A 48 30.68 19.87 -17.73
CA PHE A 48 30.75 21.01 -16.82
C PHE A 48 29.36 21.55 -16.44
N ILE A 49 28.38 21.41 -17.35
CA ILE A 49 26.99 21.82 -17.13
C ILE A 49 26.21 20.76 -16.35
N LEU A 50 26.44 19.47 -16.67
CA LEU A 50 25.74 18.36 -16.03
C LEU A 50 26.65 17.71 -14.98
N GLN A 51 26.52 18.10 -13.71
CA GLN A 51 27.16 17.44 -12.56
C GLN A 51 26.71 15.97 -12.47
N ASN A 52 27.41 15.07 -13.17
CA ASN A 52 26.86 13.78 -13.62
C ASN A 52 27.43 12.52 -12.95
N GLY A 53 28.46 12.60 -12.12
CA GLY A 53 29.07 11.42 -11.50
C GLY A 53 28.23 10.86 -10.35
N ASP A 54 28.32 11.50 -9.18
CA ASP A 54 27.79 10.92 -7.93
C ASP A 54 26.29 11.14 -7.73
N LYS A 55 25.77 12.27 -8.21
CA LYS A 55 24.34 12.61 -8.07
C LYS A 55 23.43 11.72 -8.93
N LYS A 56 23.93 11.17 -10.04
CA LYS A 56 23.14 10.27 -10.90
C LYS A 56 22.93 8.90 -10.26
N ALA A 57 23.98 8.30 -9.67
CA ALA A 57 23.87 7.01 -9.00
C ALA A 57 22.91 7.08 -7.80
N LYS A 58 23.08 8.09 -6.93
CA LYS A 58 22.18 8.32 -5.79
C LYS A 58 20.73 8.53 -6.22
N ARG A 59 20.49 9.35 -7.25
CA ARG A 59 19.14 9.61 -7.78
C ARG A 59 18.48 8.39 -8.43
N ARG A 60 19.26 7.49 -9.06
CA ARG A 60 18.74 6.20 -9.58
C ARG A 60 18.26 5.31 -8.43
N TRP A 61 19.09 5.15 -7.41
CA TRP A 61 18.76 4.39 -6.20
C TRP A 61 17.51 4.93 -5.49
N THR A 62 17.43 6.25 -5.27
CA THR A 62 16.24 6.86 -4.65
C THR A 62 14.98 6.62 -5.49
N SER A 63 15.05 6.72 -6.82
CA SER A 63 13.87 6.44 -7.65
C SER A 63 13.47 4.96 -7.66
N ALA A 64 14.44 4.04 -7.63
CA ALA A 64 14.16 2.62 -7.54
C ALA A 64 13.51 2.27 -6.19
N ALA A 65 14.05 2.81 -5.10
CA ALA A 65 13.49 2.65 -3.76
C ALA A 65 12.06 3.19 -3.68
N MET A 66 11.78 4.36 -4.26
CA MET A 66 10.43 4.94 -4.30
C MET A 66 9.45 4.05 -5.09
N SER A 67 9.86 3.50 -6.22
CA SER A 67 9.05 2.57 -7.01
C SER A 67 8.74 1.30 -6.23
N ILE A 68 9.75 0.70 -5.59
CA ILE A 68 9.58 -0.51 -4.77
C ILE A 68 8.65 -0.23 -3.58
N ALA A 69 8.87 0.88 -2.87
CA ALA A 69 8.03 1.30 -1.75
C ALA A 69 6.57 1.51 -2.18
N SER A 70 6.34 2.06 -3.37
CA SER A 70 5.00 2.24 -3.93
C SER A 70 4.31 0.90 -4.19
N VAL A 71 5.01 -0.07 -4.77
CA VAL A 71 4.46 -1.42 -4.99
C VAL A 71 4.15 -2.12 -3.67
N LEU A 72 5.08 -2.05 -2.70
CA LEU A 72 4.87 -2.61 -1.37
C LEU A 72 3.68 -1.96 -0.65
N ALA A 73 3.51 -0.64 -0.77
CA ALA A 73 2.36 0.07 -0.22
C ALA A 73 1.03 -0.41 -0.84
N ILE A 74 1.00 -0.64 -2.16
CA ILE A 74 -0.18 -1.18 -2.85
C ILE A 74 -0.51 -2.59 -2.36
N ILE A 75 0.49 -3.45 -2.20
CA ILE A 75 0.31 -4.81 -1.66
C ILE A 75 -0.20 -4.75 -0.22
N ALA A 76 0.38 -3.89 0.62
CA ALA A 76 -0.07 -3.70 1.99
C ALA A 76 -1.53 -3.20 2.05
N LEU A 77 -1.92 -2.29 1.16
CA LEU A 77 -3.30 -1.79 1.02
C LEU A 77 -4.29 -2.85 0.53
N ALA A 78 -3.85 -3.80 -0.30
CA ALA A 78 -4.66 -4.94 -0.71
C ALA A 78 -5.00 -5.87 0.48
N GLY A 79 -4.24 -5.78 1.58
CA GLY A 79 -4.50 -6.47 2.84
C GLY A 79 -4.29 -7.98 2.72
N PRO A 80 -3.04 -8.45 2.50
CA PRO A 80 -2.71 -9.87 2.54
C PRO A 80 -2.99 -10.42 3.94
N THR A 81 -3.83 -11.44 4.02
CA THR A 81 -4.20 -12.06 5.29
C THR A 81 -4.40 -13.56 5.11
N TRP A 82 -4.16 -14.30 6.19
CA TRP A 82 -4.54 -15.71 6.33
C TRP A 82 -5.82 -15.88 7.15
N GLU A 83 -6.28 -14.81 7.80
CA GLU A 83 -7.46 -14.80 8.65
C GLU A 83 -8.60 -14.13 7.92
N ARG A 84 -9.70 -14.88 7.71
CA ARG A 84 -10.92 -14.33 7.11
C ARG A 84 -11.64 -13.53 8.17
N LEU A 85 -12.02 -12.29 7.84
CA LEU A 85 -12.91 -11.53 8.71
C LEU A 85 -14.21 -12.34 8.87
N PRO A 86 -14.74 -12.49 10.10
CA PRO A 86 -16.05 -13.05 10.29
C PRO A 86 -17.03 -12.09 9.62
N THR A 87 -17.46 -12.42 8.40
CA THR A 87 -18.63 -11.79 7.80
C THR A 87 -19.76 -11.98 8.79
N PRO A 88 -20.46 -10.92 9.24
CA PRO A 88 -21.57 -11.04 10.16
C PRO A 88 -22.72 -11.68 9.38
N ALA A 89 -22.65 -12.99 9.20
CA ALA A 89 -23.65 -13.79 8.50
C ALA A 89 -25.00 -13.74 9.25
N PHE A 90 -24.98 -13.32 10.51
CA PHE A 90 -26.14 -13.00 11.30
C PHE A 90 -25.89 -11.70 12.05
N ARG A 91 -26.45 -10.59 11.56
CA ARG A 91 -26.93 -9.56 12.49
C ARG A 91 -28.10 -10.23 13.20
N ASN A 92 -27.86 -10.67 14.43
CA ASN A 92 -28.94 -11.14 15.27
C ASN A 92 -29.79 -9.91 15.60
N ASP A 93 -30.77 -9.60 14.73
CA ASP A 93 -31.77 -8.55 14.94
C ASP A 93 -32.78 -8.98 16.03
N ALA A 94 -32.42 -9.95 16.87
CA ALA A 94 -33.18 -10.30 18.06
C ALA A 94 -33.12 -9.14 19.05
N ALA A 95 -34.30 -8.63 19.42
CA ALA A 95 -34.43 -7.69 20.52
C ALA A 95 -34.01 -8.39 21.83
N LEU A 96 -32.91 -7.94 22.43
CA LEU A 96 -32.51 -8.36 23.77
C LEU A 96 -33.34 -7.61 24.80
N VAL A 97 -34.25 -8.30 25.47
CA VAL A 97 -35.01 -7.75 26.61
C VAL A 97 -34.42 -8.35 27.89
N VAL A 98 -33.87 -7.48 28.74
CA VAL A 98 -33.38 -7.86 30.07
C VAL A 98 -34.39 -7.42 31.11
N ALA A 99 -35.04 -8.38 31.77
CA ALA A 99 -35.90 -8.13 32.92
C ALA A 99 -35.14 -8.56 34.19
N LEU A 100 -34.90 -7.60 35.08
CA LEU A 100 -34.26 -7.82 36.37
C LEU A 100 -35.33 -7.65 37.45
N ASP A 101 -35.63 -8.72 38.20
CA ASP A 101 -36.35 -8.58 39.47
C ASP A 101 -35.44 -7.83 40.45
N LEU A 102 -35.94 -6.88 41.24
CA LEU A 102 -35.18 -6.12 42.25
C LEU A 102 -35.78 -6.32 43.66
N SER A 103 -36.38 -7.48 43.88
CA SER A 103 -36.96 -7.87 45.16
C SER A 103 -35.88 -8.07 46.25
N ARG A 104 -36.28 -7.97 47.53
CA ARG A 104 -35.36 -8.10 48.67
C ARG A 104 -34.64 -9.46 48.73
N SER A 105 -35.20 -10.50 48.12
CA SER A 105 -34.57 -11.82 48.01
C SER A 105 -33.31 -11.82 47.16
N MET A 106 -33.11 -10.84 46.27
CA MET A 106 -31.84 -10.69 45.56
C MET A 106 -30.65 -10.40 46.47
N ASN A 107 -30.90 -9.81 47.65
CA ASN A 107 -29.85 -9.46 48.61
C ASN A 107 -29.60 -10.59 49.62
N ALA A 108 -30.05 -11.81 49.33
CA ALA A 108 -29.79 -12.97 50.16
C ALA A 108 -28.35 -13.45 49.95
N THR A 109 -27.62 -13.62 51.05
CA THR A 109 -26.32 -14.29 51.05
C THR A 109 -26.58 -15.79 51.09
N ASP A 110 -26.06 -16.54 50.12
CA ASP A 110 -26.11 -18.01 50.14
C ASP A 110 -25.32 -18.53 51.35
N ILE A 111 -25.91 -19.42 52.15
CA ILE A 111 -25.31 -20.03 53.35
C ILE A 111 -24.69 -21.39 53.06
#